data_AF-A0A401LWC5-F1
#
_entry.id   AF-A0A401LWC5-F1
#
_cell.length_a   1.000
_cell.length_b   1.000
_cell.length_c   1.000
_cell.angle_alpha   90.00
_cell.angle_beta   90.00
_cell.angle_gamma   90.00
#
_symmetry.space_group_name_H-M   'P 1'
#
loop_
_entity.id
_entity.type
_entity.pdbx_description
1 polymer ?
#
loop_
_entity_poly.entity_id
_entity_poly.type
_entity_poly.pdbx_seq_one_letter_code
_entity_poly.pdbx_strand_id
1 'polypeptide(L)' 'MKKEFHHYAFGLFIEELLKFEHVKITEMCHEIKMSKETYEQLKKGMTKN' A
#
# COMPACT_ATOMS: atom_id res chain seq x y z
N MET A 1 -18.11 12.49 11.23
CA MET A 1 -17.94 11.15 10.64
C MET A 1 -16.47 10.94 10.35
N LYS A 2 -15.77 10.09 11.13
CA LYS A 2 -14.43 9.65 10.75
C LYS A 2 -14.61 8.85 9.47
N LYS A 3 -14.04 9.32 8.35
CA LYS A 3 -14.03 8.53 7.12
C LYS A 3 -13.10 7.35 7.37
N GLU A 4 -13.65 6.22 7.79
CA GLU A 4 -12.92 4.95 7.86
C GLU A 4 -12.66 4.49 6.43
N PHE A 5 -11.69 5.12 5.76
CA PHE A 5 -11.19 4.61 4.50
C PHE A 5 -10.41 3.35 4.80
N HIS A 6 -11.08 2.20 4.71
CA HIS A 6 -10.43 0.90 4.70
C HIS A 6 -9.71 0.70 3.36
N HIS A 7 -8.53 1.32 3.24
CA HIS A 7 -7.59 1.10 2.13
C HIS A 7 -7.04 -0.34 2.08
N TYR A 8 -7.50 -1.23 2.96
CA TYR A 8 -7.12 -2.63 3.01
C TYR A 8 -7.42 -3.35 1.69
N ALA A 9 -8.62 -3.17 1.12
CA ALA A 9 -8.99 -3.78 -0.16
C ALA A 9 -8.11 -3.26 -1.32
N PHE A 10 -7.74 -1.98 -1.29
CA PHE A 10 -6.84 -1.39 -2.26
C PHE A 10 -5.41 -1.95 -2.12
N GLY A 11 -4.90 -2.08 -0.89
CA GLY A 11 -3.60 -2.71 -0.65
C GLY A 11 -3.55 -4.18 -1.08
N LEU A 12 -4.64 -4.94 -0.89
CA LEU A 12 -4.75 -6.30 -1.41
C LEU A 12 -4.73 -6.33 -2.94
N PHE A 13 -5.47 -5.42 -3.59
CA PHE A 13 -5.46 -5.31 -5.05
C PHE A 13 -4.06 -5.01 -5.61
N ILE A 14 -3.33 -4.06 -5.00
CA ILE A 14 -1.95 -3.76 -5.38
C ILE A 14 -1.04 -4.98 -5.18
N GLU A 15 -1.15 -5.69 -4.06
CA GLU A 15 -0.36 -6.90 -3.80
C GLU A 15 -0.61 -8.01 -4.82
N GLU A 16 -1.87 -8.24 -5.21
CA GLU A 16 -2.22 -9.21 -6.24
C GLU A 16 -1.70 -8.82 -7.62
N LEU A 17 -1.82 -7.55 -8.00
CA LEU A 17 -1.32 -7.04 -9.28
C LEU A 17 0.20 -7.15 -9.39
N LEU A 18 0.93 -6.77 -8.33
CA LEU A 18 2.38 -6.92 -8.30
C LEU A 18 2.82 -8.38 -8.34
N LYS A 19 2.08 -9.27 -7.66
CA LYS A 19 2.34 -10.72 -7.72
C LYS A 19 2.14 -11.27 -9.14
N PHE A 20 1.10 -10.82 -9.85
CA PHE A 20 0.84 -11.20 -11.24
C PHE A 20 1.98 -10.76 -12.18
N GLU A 21 2.50 -9.54 -11.98
CA GLU A 21 3.62 -8.99 -12.76
C GLU A 21 5.00 -9.45 -12.27
N HIS A 22 5.06 -10.35 -11.27
CA HIS A 22 6.30 -10.81 -10.62
C HIS A 22 7.18 -9.68 -10.02
N VAL A 23 6.57 -8.55 -9.65
CA VAL A 23 7.24 -7.41 -9.04
C VAL A 23 7.13 -7.48 -7.51
N LYS A 24 8.21 -7.16 -6.80
CA LYS A 24 8.18 -7.07 -5.33
C LYS A 24 7.61 -5.73 -4.91
N ILE A 25 6.84 -5.72 -3.82
CA ILE A 25 6.33 -4.47 -3.21
C ILE A 25 7.45 -3.46 -2.90
N THR A 26 8.66 -3.93 -2.56
CA THR A 26 9.82 -3.08 -2.31
C THR A 26 10.33 -2.36 -3.55
N GLU A 27 10.22 -2.99 -4.73
CA GLU A 27 10.64 -2.41 -6.00
C GLU A 27 9.66 -1.30 -6.41
N MET A 28 8.36 -1.55 -6.30
CA MET A 28 7.33 -0.52 -6.48
C MET A 28 7.56 0.66 -5.52
N CYS A 29 7.71 0.38 -4.22
CA CYS A 29 7.96 1.40 -3.20
C CYS A 29 9.20 2.23 -3.51
N HIS A 30 10.29 1.60 -3.95
CA HIS A 30 11.51 2.30 -4.34
C HIS A 30 11.28 3.22 -5.54
N GLU A 31 10.60 2.74 -6.58
CA GLU A 31 10.29 3.51 -7.80
C GLU A 31 9.48 4.77 -7.49
N ILE A 32 8.45 4.65 -6.64
CA ILE A 32 7.59 5.78 -6.25
C ILE A 32 8.13 6.61 -5.09
N LYS A 33 9.38 6.36 -4.65
CA LYS A 33 10.02 7.05 -3.51
C LYS A 33 9.20 6.98 -2.22
N MET A 34 8.56 5.84 -1.97
CA MET A 34 7.77 5.56 -0.78
C MET A 34 8.50 4.55 0.11
N SER A 35 8.49 4.77 1.42
CA SER A 35 8.99 3.76 2.35
C SER A 35 8.00 2.58 2.44
N LYS A 36 8.51 1.36 2.63
CA LYS A 36 7.65 0.20 2.89
C LYS A 36 6.73 0.41 4.09
N GLU A 37 7.21 1.08 5.14
CA GLU A 37 6.41 1.39 6.32
C GLU A 37 5.23 2.30 5.99
N THR A 38 5.44 3.32 5.16
CA THR A 38 4.38 4.22 4.68
C THR A 38 3.32 3.45 3.90
N TYR A 39 3.71 2.51 3.03
CA TYR A 39 2.77 1.64 2.32
C TYR A 39 1.93 0.80 3.29
N GLU A 40 2.54 0.18 4.30
CA GLU A 40 1.82 -0.62 5.30
C GLU A 40 0.86 0.23 6.16
N GLN A 41 1.25 1.45 6.49
CA GLN A 41 0.40 2.41 7.20
C GLN A 41 -0.79 2.84 6.33
N LEU A 42 -0.57 3.11 5.05
CA LEU A 42 -1.64 3.42 4.08
C LEU A 42 -2.62 2.25 3.97
N LYS A 43 -2.14 1.02 3.80
CA LYS A 43 -2.97 -0.19 3.77
C LYS A 43 -3.84 -0.35 5.02
N LYS A 44 -3.30 0.01 6.18
CA LYS A 44 -4.01 -0.03 7.48
C LYS A 44 -4.91 1.18 7.73
N GLY A 45 -4.94 2.18 6.84
CA GLY A 45 -5.67 3.43 7.05
C GLY A 45 -5.10 4.29 8.18
N MET A 46 -3.84 4.08 8.56
CA MET A 46 -3.15 4.80 9.62
C MET A 46 -2.27 5.90 9.03
N THR A 47 -2.86 6.89 8.36
CA THR A 47 -2.12 8.11 8.02
C THR A 47 -1.89 8.91 9.30
N LYS A 48 -0.63 9.02 9.75
CA LYS A 48 -0.26 10.02 10.76
C LYS A 48 -0.56 11.40 10.16
N ASN A 49 -1.50 12.12 10.77
CA ASN A 49 -1.64 13.57 10.59
C ASN A 49 -0.39 14.27 11.12
#